data_AF-A0A380C183-F1
#
_entry.id   AF-A0A380C183-F1
#
_cell.length_a   1.000
_cell.length_b   1.000
_cell.length_c   1.000
_cell.angle_alpha   90.00
_cell.angle_beta   90.00
_cell.angle_gamma   90.00
#
_symmetry.space_group_name_H-M   'P 1'
#
loop_
_entity.id
_entity.type
_entity.pdbx_description
1 polymer ?
#
loop_
_entity_poly.entity_id
_entity_poly.type
_entity_poly.pdbx_seq_one_letter_code
_entity_poly.pdbx_strand_id
1 'polypeptide(L)'
;MKNKDYDEFQLANRHRIAFQTLFITFVVIMINGYVKFIYGNWADPLLEMMITVLIPGMYFTIMSIAKNAYLRQKDHPIVFIVMMGMATILSGAAVISSIMSGILELVEDGQLTNQVGSLLLTIYAGSTTVALLMRSMKNRRVFANEES
;
A
#
# COMPACT_ATOMS: atom_id res chain seq x y z
N MET A 1 -19.87 -22.35 17.72
CA MET A 1 -19.24 -23.15 16.65
C MET A 1 -18.39 -22.23 15.79
N LYS A 2 -17.10 -22.54 15.63
CA LYS A 2 -16.17 -21.77 14.77
C LYS A 2 -16.60 -22.04 13.32
N ASN A 3 -17.05 -21.02 12.63
CA ASN A 3 -17.69 -21.16 11.32
C ASN A 3 -16.63 -21.55 10.27
N LYS A 4 -16.46 -22.86 10.03
CA LYS A 4 -15.39 -23.43 9.18
C LYS A 4 -15.39 -22.82 7.77
N ASP A 5 -16.57 -22.50 7.25
CA ASP A 5 -16.75 -21.94 5.90
C ASP A 5 -16.10 -20.55 5.74
N TYR A 6 -16.04 -19.76 6.82
CA TYR A 6 -15.37 -18.44 6.80
C TYR A 6 -13.84 -18.56 6.75
N ASP A 7 -13.27 -19.62 7.32
CA ASP A 7 -11.83 -19.87 7.29
C ASP A 7 -11.39 -20.33 5.88
N GLU A 8 -12.19 -21.14 5.19
CA GLU A 8 -11.89 -21.59 3.82
C GLU A 8 -11.95 -20.46 2.79
N PHE A 9 -12.97 -19.59 2.88
CA PHE A 9 -13.09 -18.43 1.99
C PHE A 9 -11.94 -17.42 2.21
N GLN A 10 -11.55 -17.18 3.46
CA GLN A 10 -10.39 -16.34 3.77
C GLN A 10 -9.10 -16.95 3.23
N LEU A 11 -8.91 -18.27 3.40
CA LEU A 11 -7.74 -18.97 2.89
C LEU A 11 -7.64 -18.89 1.36
N ALA A 12 -8.75 -19.12 0.65
CA ALA A 12 -8.80 -18.98 -0.81
C ALA A 12 -8.44 -17.54 -1.26
N ASN A 13 -8.95 -16.51 -0.56
CA ASN A 13 -8.58 -15.13 -0.85
C ASN A 13 -7.11 -14.84 -0.59
N ARG A 14 -6.53 -15.36 0.49
CA ARG A 14 -5.08 -15.21 0.78
C ARG A 14 -4.23 -15.78 -0.34
N HIS A 15 -4.51 -17.01 -0.79
CA HIS A 15 -3.76 -17.63 -1.88
C HIS A 15 -3.90 -16.84 -3.19
N ARG A 16 -5.12 -16.42 -3.53
CA ARG A 16 -5.36 -15.62 -4.74
C ARG A 16 -4.61 -14.29 -4.71
N ILE A 17 -4.68 -13.56 -3.59
CA ILE A 17 -3.98 -12.27 -3.43
C ILE A 17 -2.48 -12.50 -3.47
N ALA A 18 -1.95 -13.50 -2.76
CA ALA A 18 -0.53 -13.81 -2.74
C ALA A 18 0.00 -14.16 -4.15
N PHE A 19 -0.72 -14.96 -4.91
CA PHE A 19 -0.36 -15.29 -6.29
C PHE A 19 -0.38 -14.05 -7.20
N GLN A 20 -1.42 -13.22 -7.10
CA GLN A 20 -1.52 -11.98 -7.86
C GLN A 20 -0.39 -11.01 -7.50
N THR A 21 -0.07 -10.85 -6.22
CA THR A 21 1.06 -10.04 -5.75
C THR A 21 2.38 -10.58 -6.30
N LEU A 22 2.61 -11.89 -6.25
CA LEU A 22 3.82 -12.50 -6.79
C LEU A 22 3.96 -12.22 -8.30
N PHE A 23 2.87 -12.38 -9.05
CA PHE A 23 2.85 -12.08 -10.48
C PHE A 23 3.15 -10.60 -10.75
N ILE A 24 2.54 -9.67 -10.00
CA ILE A 24 2.83 -8.23 -10.10
C ILE A 24 4.31 -7.97 -9.79
N THR A 25 4.86 -8.56 -8.73
CA THR A 25 6.28 -8.43 -8.39
C THR A 25 7.17 -8.88 -9.54
N PHE A 26 6.90 -10.04 -10.16
CA PHE A 26 7.66 -10.50 -11.32
C PHE A 26 7.58 -9.52 -12.49
N VAL A 27 6.39 -9.05 -12.83
CA VAL A 27 6.19 -8.08 -13.92
C VAL A 27 6.95 -6.78 -13.65
N VAL A 28 6.87 -6.23 -12.43
CA VAL A 28 7.58 -5.00 -12.06
C VAL A 28 9.10 -5.19 -12.11
N ILE A 29 9.62 -6.32 -11.65
CA ILE A 29 11.05 -6.63 -11.75
C ILE A 29 11.49 -6.75 -13.22
N MET A 30 10.70 -7.41 -14.08
CA MET A 30 11.02 -7.52 -15.50
C MET A 30 11.02 -6.16 -16.19
N ILE A 31 10.03 -5.31 -15.89
CA ILE A 31 9.97 -3.93 -16.41
C ILE A 31 11.20 -3.15 -15.94
N ASN A 32 11.54 -3.21 -14.65
CA ASN A 32 12.72 -2.52 -14.11
C ASN A 32 14.00 -2.99 -14.83
N GLY A 33 14.19 -4.31 -14.98
CA GLY A 33 15.34 -4.86 -15.69
C GLY A 33 15.41 -4.44 -17.16
N TYR A 34 14.27 -4.42 -17.86
CA TYR A 34 14.20 -3.98 -19.25
C TYR A 34 14.51 -2.50 -19.42
N VAL A 35 13.94 -1.64 -18.57
CA VAL A 35 14.23 -0.20 -18.56
C VAL A 35 15.72 0.05 -18.32
N LYS A 36 16.31 -0.63 -17.33
CA LYS A 36 17.74 -0.51 -17.04
C LYS A 36 18.63 -0.98 -18.17
N PHE A 37 18.22 -2.02 -18.88
CA PHE A 37 18.97 -2.54 -20.02
C PHE A 37 19.02 -1.55 -21.19
N ILE A 38 17.92 -0.83 -21.46
CA ILE A 38 17.83 0.08 -22.61
C ILE A 38 18.29 1.50 -22.28
N TYR A 39 17.87 2.02 -21.13
CA TYR A 39 18.00 3.44 -20.78
C TYR A 39 19.03 3.69 -19.67
N GLY A 40 19.61 2.64 -19.09
CA GLY A 40 20.50 2.77 -17.93
C GLY A 40 19.73 3.03 -16.63
N ASN A 41 20.43 3.56 -15.62
CA ASN A 41 19.81 3.83 -14.32
C ASN A 41 18.83 5.01 -14.43
N TRP A 42 17.59 4.79 -14.00
CA TRP A 42 16.51 5.78 -14.02
C TRP A 42 16.25 6.38 -12.62
N ALA A 43 16.88 5.84 -11.58
CA ALA A 43 16.85 6.32 -10.21
C ALA A 43 18.05 5.81 -9.42
N ASP A 44 18.26 6.34 -8.22
CA ASP A 44 19.17 5.76 -7.24
C ASP A 44 18.77 4.29 -6.91
N PRO A 45 19.71 3.35 -6.72
CA PRO A 45 19.40 1.94 -6.45
C PRO A 45 18.45 1.71 -5.28
N LEU A 46 18.49 2.55 -4.24
CA LEU A 46 17.58 2.43 -3.11
C LEU A 46 16.14 2.80 -3.53
N LEU A 47 15.98 3.86 -4.31
CA LEU A 47 14.67 4.30 -4.81
C LEU A 47 14.10 3.29 -5.83
N GLU A 48 14.93 2.73 -6.71
CA GLU A 48 14.54 1.66 -7.63
C GLU A 48 14.00 0.45 -6.86
N MET A 49 14.74 -0.01 -5.84
CA MET A 49 14.30 -1.11 -4.97
C MET A 49 12.97 -0.76 -4.30
N MET A 50 12.85 0.45 -3.75
CA MET A 50 11.67 0.88 -3.03
C MET A 50 10.44 0.89 -3.94
N ILE A 51 10.53 1.45 -5.14
CA ILE A 51 9.42 1.45 -6.12
C ILE A 51 9.06 0.03 -6.52
N THR A 52 10.06 -0.82 -6.78
CA THR A 52 9.87 -2.21 -7.20
C THR A 52 9.10 -3.03 -6.16
N VAL A 53 9.33 -2.77 -4.87
CA VAL A 53 8.65 -3.47 -3.76
C VAL A 53 7.32 -2.81 -3.37
N LEU A 54 7.26 -1.48 -3.41
CA LEU A 54 6.11 -0.72 -2.92
C LEU A 54 4.88 -0.91 -3.81
N ILE A 55 5.04 -1.06 -5.12
CA ILE A 55 3.93 -1.34 -6.05
C ILE A 55 3.19 -2.66 -5.70
N PRO A 56 3.85 -3.84 -5.67
CA PRO A 56 3.20 -5.08 -5.27
C PRO A 56 2.77 -5.07 -3.80
N GLY A 57 3.52 -4.40 -2.91
CA GLY A 57 3.17 -4.22 -1.50
C GLY A 57 1.85 -3.45 -1.32
N MET A 58 1.66 -2.35 -2.05
CA MET A 58 0.41 -1.58 -2.11
C MET A 58 -0.77 -2.47 -2.50
N TYR A 59 -0.62 -3.22 -3.59
CA TYR A 59 -1.66 -4.12 -4.05
C TYR A 59 -2.02 -5.15 -2.99
N PHE A 60 -1.02 -5.82 -2.41
CA PHE A 60 -1.22 -6.84 -1.39
C PHE A 60 -1.97 -6.28 -0.18
N THR A 61 -1.51 -5.15 0.35
CA THR A 61 -2.09 -4.51 1.55
C THR A 61 -3.53 -4.10 1.30
N ILE A 62 -3.80 -3.36 0.22
CA ILE A 62 -5.15 -2.85 -0.09
C ILE A 62 -6.12 -4.02 -0.33
N MET A 63 -5.72 -5.01 -1.14
CA MET A 63 -6.58 -6.16 -1.45
C MET A 63 -6.82 -7.03 -0.22
N SER A 64 -5.82 -7.18 0.65
CA SER A 64 -5.95 -7.90 1.92
C SER A 64 -6.96 -7.25 2.85
N ILE A 65 -6.98 -5.91 2.90
CA ILE A 65 -7.95 -5.14 3.69
C ILE A 65 -9.34 -5.25 3.05
N ALA A 66 -9.45 -5.01 1.74
CA ALA A 66 -10.72 -4.99 1.02
C ALA A 66 -11.45 -6.34 1.05
N LYS A 67 -10.70 -7.45 0.97
CA LYS A 67 -11.25 -8.81 0.99
C LYS A 67 -11.30 -9.46 2.38
N ASN A 68 -10.97 -8.72 3.44
CA ASN A 68 -10.87 -9.26 4.81
C ASN A 68 -9.99 -10.53 4.87
N ALA A 69 -8.90 -10.57 4.11
CA ALA A 69 -8.08 -11.77 3.99
C ALA A 69 -7.43 -12.14 5.33
N TYR A 70 -6.95 -11.15 6.08
CA TYR A 70 -6.22 -11.35 7.34
C TYR A 70 -6.90 -10.78 8.59
N LEU A 71 -7.91 -9.92 8.42
CA LEU A 71 -8.58 -9.26 9.52
C LEU A 71 -9.98 -9.87 9.71
N ARG A 72 -10.26 -10.43 10.88
CA ARG A 72 -11.59 -10.93 11.22
C ARG A 72 -12.57 -9.77 11.34
N GLN A 73 -13.85 -10.05 11.15
CA GLN A 73 -14.92 -9.05 11.15
C GLN A 73 -15.03 -8.29 12.49
N LYS A 74 -14.65 -8.93 13.60
CA LYS A 74 -14.60 -8.36 14.96
C LYS A 74 -13.27 -7.67 15.30
N ASP A 75 -12.26 -7.75 14.44
CA ASP A 75 -10.98 -7.10 14.72
C ASP A 75 -11.12 -5.59 14.51
N HIS A 76 -10.78 -4.81 15.53
CA HIS A 76 -10.68 -3.36 15.46
C HIS A 76 -9.29 -2.96 14.97
N PRO A 77 -9.12 -2.51 13.71
CA PRO A 77 -7.81 -2.19 13.17
C PRO A 77 -7.31 -0.81 13.63
N ILE A 78 -7.74 -0.32 14.81
CA ILE A 78 -7.53 1.06 15.24
C ILE A 78 -6.05 1.41 15.37
N VAL A 79 -5.23 0.47 15.87
CA VAL A 79 -3.78 0.64 15.96
C VAL A 79 -3.16 0.84 14.58
N PHE A 80 -3.58 0.04 13.59
CA PHE A 80 -3.09 0.17 12.21
C PHE A 80 -3.57 1.46 11.53
N ILE A 81 -4.80 1.89 11.80
CA ILE A 81 -5.33 3.19 11.31
C ILE A 81 -4.49 4.33 11.88
N VAL A 82 -4.22 4.32 13.18
CA VAL A 82 -3.44 5.38 13.84
C VAL A 82 -2.00 5.37 13.33
N MET A 83 -1.37 4.19 13.24
CA MET A 83 0.01 4.07 12.76
C MET A 83 0.17 4.54 11.32
N MET A 84 -0.69 4.05 10.40
CA MET A 84 -0.65 4.45 8.99
C MET A 84 -1.09 5.90 8.80
N GLY A 85 -2.04 6.37 9.60
CA GLY A 85 -2.47 7.77 9.61
C GLY A 85 -1.36 8.72 10.02
N MET A 86 -0.63 8.41 11.10
CA MET A 86 0.55 9.16 11.50
C MET A 86 1.64 9.14 10.43
N ALA A 87 1.92 7.97 9.84
CA ALA A 87 2.88 7.86 8.74
C ALA A 87 2.49 8.76 7.56
N THR A 88 1.20 8.80 7.20
CA THR A 88 0.65 9.65 6.12
C THR A 88 0.82 11.13 6.43
N ILE A 89 0.53 11.54 7.67
CA ILE A 89 0.64 12.94 8.11
C ILE A 89 2.10 13.39 8.09
N LEU A 90 3.02 12.58 8.63
CA LEU A 90 4.44 12.91 8.70
C LEU A 90 5.07 12.96 7.31
N SER A 91 4.83 11.94 6.48
CA SER A 91 5.36 11.93 5.12
C SER A 91 4.72 13.02 4.24
N GLY A 92 3.42 13.27 4.42
CA GLY A 92 2.70 14.35 3.73
C GLY A 92 3.20 15.74 4.13
N ALA A 93 3.48 15.96 5.43
CA ALA A 93 4.07 17.20 5.91
C ALA A 93 5.48 17.42 5.33
N ALA A 94 6.30 16.36 5.22
CA ALA A 94 7.60 16.45 4.58
C ALA A 94 7.48 16.85 3.10
N VAL A 95 6.56 16.24 2.35
CA VAL A 95 6.27 16.60 0.95
C VAL A 95 5.81 18.06 0.84
N ILE A 96 4.85 18.48 1.66
CA ILE A 96 4.33 19.85 1.66
C ILE A 96 5.44 20.84 1.98
N SER A 97 6.30 20.53 2.95
CA SER A 97 7.47 21.36 3.28
C SER A 97 8.39 21.49 2.09
N SER A 98 8.72 20.40 1.38
CA SER A 98 9.55 20.44 0.17
C SER A 98 8.94 21.30 -0.93
N ILE A 99 7.62 21.22 -1.12
CA ILE A 99 6.89 22.07 -2.07
C ILE A 99 6.98 23.55 -1.67
N MET A 100 6.70 23.87 -0.41
CA MET A 100 6.69 25.24 0.10
C MET A 100 8.08 25.89 0.08
N SER A 101 9.13 25.10 0.28
CA SER A 101 10.52 25.57 0.19
C SER A 101 11.01 25.72 -1.24
N GLY A 102 10.26 25.27 -2.25
CA GLY A 102 10.68 25.28 -3.66
C GLY A 102 11.83 24.32 -3.96
N ILE A 103 12.07 23.34 -3.08
CA ILE A 103 13.17 22.35 -3.19
C ILE A 103 12.63 21.04 -3.79
N LEU A 104 11.32 20.93 -4.05
CA LEU A 104 10.74 19.74 -4.64
C LEU A 104 11.18 19.58 -6.10
N GLU A 105 12.18 18.72 -6.31
CA GLU A 105 12.68 18.34 -7.62
C GLU A 105 12.44 16.84 -7.78
N LEU A 106 11.54 16.45 -8.68
CA LEU A 106 11.16 15.04 -8.86
C LEU A 106 12.10 14.31 -9.81
N VAL A 107 12.67 15.03 -10.76
CA VAL A 107 13.59 14.52 -11.78
C VAL A 107 14.79 15.45 -11.81
N GLU A 108 15.97 14.90 -11.60
CA GLU A 108 17.26 15.58 -11.68
C GLU A 108 18.16 14.75 -12.60
N ASP A 109 18.81 15.38 -13.58
CA ASP A 109 19.67 14.72 -14.57
C ASP A 109 19.06 13.50 -15.28
N GLY A 110 17.74 13.52 -15.51
CA GLY A 110 17.01 12.43 -16.15
C GLY A 110 16.73 11.22 -15.24
N GLN A 111 17.01 11.34 -13.95
CA GLN A 111 16.72 10.31 -12.93
C GLN A 111 15.70 10.80 -11.92
N LEU A 112 14.91 9.89 -11.35
CA LEU A 112 14.03 10.23 -10.25
C LEU A 112 14.86 10.50 -8.99
N THR A 113 14.55 11.60 -8.32
CA THR A 113 15.23 11.98 -7.07
C THR A 113 14.66 11.20 -5.89
N ASN A 114 15.44 11.11 -4.81
CA ASN A 114 15.01 10.46 -3.56
C ASN A 114 13.78 11.12 -2.91
N GLN A 115 13.42 12.35 -3.29
CA GLN A 115 12.23 13.03 -2.79
C GLN A 115 10.93 12.36 -3.25
N VAL A 116 10.97 11.69 -4.40
CA VAL A 116 9.89 10.82 -4.88
C VAL A 116 9.57 9.74 -3.85
N GLY A 117 10.55 9.30 -3.06
CA GLY A 117 10.33 8.31 -2.03
C GLY A 117 9.35 8.74 -0.94
N SER A 118 9.45 10.00 -0.47
CA SER A 118 8.52 10.57 0.50
C SER A 118 7.09 10.69 -0.06
N LEU A 119 6.96 10.98 -1.35
CA LEU A 119 5.67 11.00 -2.06
C LEU A 119 5.06 9.60 -2.10
N LEU A 120 5.84 8.59 -2.50
CA LEU A 120 5.37 7.21 -2.57
C LEU A 120 4.95 6.67 -1.21
N LEU A 121 5.70 6.98 -0.16
CA LEU A 121 5.34 6.61 1.21
C LEU A 121 4.03 7.26 1.64
N THR A 122 3.83 8.54 1.31
CA THR A 122 2.58 9.26 1.58
C THR A 122 1.39 8.62 0.89
N ILE A 123 1.55 8.26 -0.39
CA ILE A 123 0.50 7.58 -1.16
C ILE A 123 0.21 6.20 -0.56
N TYR A 124 1.24 5.42 -0.22
CA TYR A 124 1.06 4.09 0.36
C TYR A 124 0.37 4.13 1.72
N ALA A 125 0.89 4.94 2.64
CA ALA A 125 0.32 5.07 3.99
C ALA A 125 -1.09 5.64 3.92
N GLY A 126 -1.32 6.65 3.08
CA GLY A 126 -2.62 7.31 2.93
C GLY A 126 -3.67 6.37 2.36
N SER A 127 -3.36 5.67 1.26
CA SER A 127 -4.27 4.69 0.67
C SER A 127 -4.60 3.54 1.62
N THR A 128 -3.61 3.06 2.39
CA THR A 128 -3.82 2.03 3.42
C THR A 128 -4.72 2.54 4.55
N THR A 129 -4.51 3.76 5.03
CA THR A 129 -5.34 4.39 6.07
C THR A 129 -6.79 4.53 5.60
N VAL A 130 -7.00 5.02 4.38
CA VAL A 130 -8.33 5.15 3.78
C VAL A 130 -9.00 3.77 3.64
N ALA A 131 -8.27 2.75 3.17
CA ALA A 131 -8.81 1.39 3.06
C ALA A 131 -9.26 0.83 4.42
N LEU A 132 -8.47 1.05 5.47
CA LEU A 132 -8.81 0.61 6.83
C LEU A 132 -10.01 1.38 7.42
N LEU A 133 -10.12 2.68 7.15
CA LEU A 133 -11.26 3.50 7.55
C LEU A 133 -12.54 3.06 6.84
N MET A 134 -12.49 2.88 5.52
CA MET A 134 -13.63 2.38 4.72
C MET A 134 -14.11 1.01 5.24
N ARG A 135 -13.18 0.11 5.54
CA ARG A 135 -13.49 -1.18 6.16
C ARG A 135 -14.18 -1.01 7.52
N SER A 136 -13.63 -0.16 8.38
CA SER A 136 -14.17 0.06 9.73
C SER A 136 -15.58 0.66 9.69
N MET A 137 -15.83 1.60 8.77
CA MET A 137 -17.16 2.16 8.54
C MET A 137 -18.14 1.10 8.02
N LYS A 138 -17.72 0.25 7.08
CA LYS A 138 -18.54 -0.86 6.55
C LYS A 138 -18.93 -1.84 7.65
N ASN A 139 -17.97 -2.26 8.49
CA ASN A 139 -18.24 -3.20 9.58
C ASN A 139 -19.22 -2.62 10.60
N ARG A 140 -19.07 -1.35 10.99
CA ARG A 140 -20.02 -0.68 11.92
C ARG A 140 -21.45 -0.66 11.38
N ARG A 141 -21.64 -0.41 10.08
CA ARG A 141 -22.98 -0.44 9.45
C ARG A 141 -23.60 -1.83 9.46
N VAL A 142 -22.80 -2.88 9.23
CA VAL A 142 -23.30 -4.26 9.25
C VAL A 142 -23.79 -4.65 10.64
N PHE A 143 -22.99 -4.38 11.69
CA PHE A 143 -23.40 -4.70 13.05
C PHE A 143 -24.62 -3.88 13.52
N ALA A 144 -24.73 -2.61 13.13
CA ALA A 144 -25.90 -1.79 13.47
C ALA A 144 -27.21 -2.32 12.84
N ASN A 145 -27.14 -2.95 11.66
CA ASN A 145 -28.30 -3.55 10.99
C ASN A 145 -28.63 -4.96 11.50
N GLU A 146 -27.69 -5.67 12.13
CA GLU A 146 -27.93 -6.99 12.74
C GLU A 146 -28.57 -6.88 14.13
N GLU A 147 -28.52 -5.71 14.77
CA GLU A 147 -29.09 -5.43 16.09
C GLU A 147 -30.49 -4.78 16.06
N SER A 148 -31.02 -4.41 14.88
CA SER A 148 -32.36 -3.84 14.68
C SER A 148 -33.38 -4.87 14.22
#